data_AF-A0A238YRX1-F1
#
_entry.id   AF-A0A238YRX1-F1
#
_cell.length_a   1.000
_cell.length_b   1.000
_cell.length_c   1.000
_cell.angle_alpha   90.00
_cell.angle_beta   90.00
_cell.angle_gamma   90.00
#
_symmetry.space_group_name_H-M   'P 1'
#
loop_
_entity.id
_entity.type
_entity.pdbx_description
1 polymer ?
#
loop_
_entity_poly.entity_id
_entity_poly.type
_entity_poly.pdbx_seq_one_letter_code
_entity_poly.pdbx_strand_id
1 'polypeptide(L)'
;MQQTSLSDDSPVARGGINRDPTSLLQQIQDNIADGDGPVLSIFIVEPNAERSVEQALIQACHDGPVMHGQVQVSSLGRLRSAGFRIVQEANEGESYCHHHVYFEEPVTYSRVREWIECFDPPIPNPDPDRRRRR
;
A
#
# COMPACT_ATOMS: atom_id res chain seq x y z
N MET A 1 -19.27 -0.91 -13.08
CA MET A 1 -18.23 -0.34 -12.21
C MET A 1 -17.04 -0.01 -13.10
N GLN A 2 -16.77 1.27 -13.33
CA GLN A 2 -15.62 1.67 -14.16
C GLN A 2 -14.36 1.51 -13.30
N GLN A 3 -13.52 0.53 -13.65
CA GLN A 3 -12.13 0.51 -13.24
C GLN A 3 -11.48 1.75 -13.85
N THR A 4 -11.35 2.85 -13.10
CA THR A 4 -10.37 3.88 -13.44
C THR A 4 -9.02 3.18 -13.37
N SER A 5 -8.46 2.85 -14.54
CA SER A 5 -7.22 2.11 -14.65
C SER A 5 -6.08 2.99 -14.18
N LEU A 6 -5.77 2.95 -12.88
CA LEU A 6 -4.60 3.62 -12.32
C LEU A 6 -3.35 3.30 -13.17
N SER A 7 -2.61 4.35 -13.52
CA SER A 7 -1.35 4.27 -14.26
C SER A 7 -0.31 3.46 -13.50
N ASP A 8 0.52 2.71 -14.22
CA ASP A 8 1.64 1.95 -13.65
C ASP A 8 2.69 2.85 -12.97
N ASP A 9 2.75 4.12 -13.38
CA ASP A 9 3.63 5.13 -12.77
C ASP A 9 3.06 5.71 -11.47
N SER A 10 1.86 5.30 -11.06
CA SER A 10 1.25 5.77 -9.81
C SER A 10 2.10 5.35 -8.61
N PRO A 11 2.46 6.30 -7.72
CA PRO A 11 3.20 5.97 -6.51
C PRO A 11 2.31 5.18 -5.56
N VAL A 12 2.91 4.19 -4.91
CA VAL A 12 2.26 3.35 -3.91
C VAL A 12 2.95 3.57 -2.57
N ALA A 13 2.18 3.92 -1.55
CA ALA A 13 2.64 3.98 -0.17
C ALA A 13 2.10 2.80 0.63
N ARG A 14 2.93 2.25 1.51
CA ARG A 14 2.49 1.41 2.63
C ARG A 14 3.06 1.93 3.94
N GLY A 15 2.28 1.83 5.00
CA GLY A 15 2.67 2.31 6.31
C GLY A 15 3.70 1.43 7.00
N GLY A 16 4.57 2.06 7.79
CA GLY A 16 5.41 1.39 8.77
C GLY A 16 6.75 0.87 8.21
N ILE A 17 7.55 0.33 9.13
CA ILE A 17 8.91 -0.17 8.86
C ILE A 17 8.98 -1.69 8.72
N ASN A 18 7.85 -2.38 8.95
CA ASN A 18 7.84 -3.83 8.99
C ASN A 18 8.22 -4.42 7.62
N ARG A 19 9.35 -5.12 7.60
CA ARG A 19 9.90 -5.85 6.45
C ARG A 19 10.30 -7.27 6.85
N ASP A 20 9.83 -7.75 8.00
CA ASP A 20 10.03 -9.14 8.39
C ASP A 20 8.93 -10.00 7.75
N PRO A 21 9.28 -10.99 6.90
CA PRO A 21 8.27 -11.80 6.25
C PRO A 21 7.47 -12.66 7.23
N THR A 22 8.04 -13.03 8.39
CA THR A 22 7.31 -13.79 9.42
C THR A 22 6.21 -12.94 10.04
N SER A 23 6.55 -11.73 10.46
CA SER A 23 5.58 -10.78 11.01
C SER A 23 4.49 -10.39 10.00
N LEU A 24 4.83 -10.19 8.74
CA LEU A 24 3.83 -9.89 7.70
C LEU A 24 2.96 -11.08 7.37
N LEU A 25 3.50 -12.31 7.39
CA LEU A 25 2.71 -13.52 7.23
C LEU A 25 1.70 -13.67 8.38
N GLN A 26 2.11 -13.42 9.62
CA GLN A 26 1.20 -13.41 10.77
C GLN A 26 0.10 -12.36 10.60
N GLN A 27 0.46 -11.14 10.18
CA GLN A 27 -0.54 -10.10 9.90
C GLN A 27 -1.57 -10.54 8.86
N ILE A 28 -1.15 -11.21 7.78
CA ILE A 28 -2.07 -11.73 6.77
C ILE A 28 -2.98 -12.83 7.37
N GLN A 29 -2.43 -13.70 8.23
CA GLN A 29 -3.22 -14.73 8.91
C GLN A 29 -4.24 -14.14 9.88
N ASP A 30 -3.88 -13.07 10.59
CA ASP A 30 -4.77 -12.33 11.48
C ASP A 30 -5.93 -11.71 10.66
N ASN A 31 -5.62 -11.06 9.53
CA ASN A 31 -6.64 -10.52 8.62
C ASN A 31 -7.60 -11.60 8.08
N ILE A 32 -7.09 -12.81 7.77
CA ILE A 32 -7.94 -13.95 7.39
C ILE A 32 -8.86 -14.35 8.54
N ALA A 33 -8.34 -14.42 9.77
CA ALA A 33 -9.11 -14.82 10.94
C ALA A 33 -10.21 -13.79 11.30
N ASP A 34 -9.94 -12.51 11.08
CA ASP A 34 -10.89 -11.41 11.32
C ASP A 34 -11.95 -11.26 10.21
N GLY A 35 -11.78 -11.97 9.09
CA GLY A 35 -12.73 -12.00 7.97
C GLY A 35 -12.44 -11.03 6.84
N ASP A 36 -11.36 -10.24 6.94
CA ASP A 36 -10.90 -9.32 5.89
C ASP A 36 -10.23 -10.05 4.72
N GLY A 37 -9.77 -11.28 4.99
CA GLY A 37 -9.12 -12.15 4.01
C GLY A 37 -7.60 -11.92 3.90
N PRO A 38 -6.94 -12.57 2.93
CA PRO A 38 -5.49 -12.58 2.81
C PRO A 38 -4.97 -11.30 2.15
N VAL A 39 -5.16 -10.14 2.78
CA VAL A 39 -4.86 -8.83 2.19
C VAL A 39 -3.83 -8.04 2.98
N LEU A 40 -3.11 -7.13 2.30
CA LEU A 40 -2.36 -6.04 2.93
C LEU A 40 -2.73 -4.71 2.30
N SER A 41 -2.84 -3.66 3.12
CA SER A 41 -3.25 -2.33 2.67
C SER A 41 -2.11 -1.52 2.04
N ILE A 42 -2.46 -0.78 1.00
CA ILE A 42 -1.64 0.21 0.32
C ILE A 42 -2.46 1.45 -0.01
N PHE A 43 -1.76 2.56 -0.26
CA PHE A 43 -2.37 3.85 -0.57
C PHE A 43 -1.82 4.35 -1.90
N ILE A 44 -2.74 4.69 -2.81
CA ILE A 44 -2.43 5.11 -4.17
C ILE A 44 -3.22 6.36 -4.49
N VAL A 45 -2.50 7.39 -4.92
CA VAL A 45 -3.09 8.58 -5.55
C VAL A 45 -2.41 8.72 -6.91
N GLU A 46 -3.21 8.86 -7.97
CA GLU A 46 -2.68 8.99 -9.32
C GLU A 46 -2.09 10.40 -9.53
N PRO A 47 -0.88 10.52 -10.10
CA PRO A 47 -0.36 11.80 -10.57
C PRO A 47 -1.14 12.27 -11.80
N ASN A 48 -1.19 13.57 -12.02
CA ASN A 48 -1.86 14.15 -13.18
C ASN A 48 -1.15 15.43 -13.64
N ALA A 49 -1.72 16.14 -14.63
CA ALA A 49 -1.10 17.35 -15.18
C ALA A 49 -0.83 18.45 -14.13
N GLU A 50 -1.56 18.45 -13.02
CA GLU A 50 -1.46 19.45 -11.94
C GLU A 50 -0.75 18.90 -10.69
N ARG A 51 -0.48 17.59 -10.66
CA ARG A 51 0.03 16.88 -9.48
C ARG A 51 1.20 15.98 -9.86
N SER A 52 2.39 16.33 -9.37
CA SER A 52 3.58 15.49 -9.51
C SER A 52 3.46 14.16 -8.76
N VAL A 53 4.31 13.19 -9.09
CA VAL A 53 4.42 11.91 -8.36
C VAL A 53 4.68 12.15 -6.87
N GLU A 54 5.54 13.09 -6.52
CA GLU A 54 5.83 13.44 -5.12
C GLU A 54 4.59 13.99 -4.41
N GLN A 55 3.86 14.90 -5.05
CA GLN A 55 2.62 15.47 -4.50
C GLN A 55 1.54 14.40 -4.33
N ALA A 56 1.44 13.46 -5.29
CA ALA A 56 0.53 12.33 -5.18
C ALA A 56 0.90 11.38 -4.04
N LEU A 57 2.18 11.09 -3.84
CA LEU A 57 2.65 10.30 -2.71
C LEU A 57 2.36 10.98 -1.36
N ILE A 58 2.60 12.30 -1.26
CA ILE A 58 2.26 13.09 -0.06
C ILE A 58 0.75 13.01 0.21
N GLN A 59 -0.08 13.19 -0.81
CA GLN A 59 -1.54 13.11 -0.70
C GLN A 59 -1.99 11.71 -0.23
N ALA A 60 -1.42 10.64 -0.80
CA ALA A 60 -1.72 9.27 -0.37
C ALA A 60 -1.36 9.03 1.11
N CYS A 61 -0.26 9.62 1.57
CA CYS A 61 0.16 9.52 2.98
C CYS A 61 -0.68 10.41 3.92
N HIS A 62 -1.24 11.50 3.40
CA HIS A 62 -2.13 12.40 4.13
C HIS A 62 -3.53 11.80 4.32
N ASP A 63 -4.12 11.39 3.21
CA ASP A 63 -5.49 10.87 3.10
C ASP A 63 -5.60 9.42 3.56
N GLY A 64 -4.51 8.65 3.48
CA GLY A 64 -4.46 7.30 4.02
C GLY A 64 -4.29 7.31 5.55
N PRO A 65 -4.79 6.29 6.27
CA PRO A 65 -4.50 6.06 7.69
C PRO A 65 -3.04 5.64 7.95
N VAL A 66 -2.07 6.22 7.25
CA VAL A 66 -0.64 5.98 7.45
C VAL A 66 -0.18 6.72 8.70
N MET A 67 -0.57 6.20 9.87
CA MET A 67 -0.25 6.77 11.18
C MET A 67 1.25 6.67 11.53
N HIS A 68 1.98 5.83 10.81
CA HIS A 68 3.41 5.68 10.98
C HIS A 68 4.14 6.88 10.37
N GLY A 69 5.01 7.54 11.13
CA GLY A 69 5.91 8.55 10.53
C GLY A 69 7.05 7.97 9.69
N GLN A 70 6.97 6.70 9.29
CA GLN A 70 7.79 6.09 8.24
C GLN A 70 6.88 5.31 7.29
N VAL A 71 7.22 5.34 6.01
CA VAL A 71 6.50 4.68 4.93
C VAL A 71 7.47 3.95 4.03
N GLN A 72 6.98 2.94 3.33
CA GLN A 72 7.73 2.29 2.25
C GLN A 72 7.02 2.61 0.94
N VAL A 73 7.80 2.87 -0.10
CA VAL A 73 7.30 3.38 -1.38
C VAL A 73 7.58 2.36 -2.48
N SER A 74 6.66 2.28 -3.44
CA SER A 74 6.78 1.50 -4.67
C SER A 74 6.05 2.24 -5.81
N SER A 75 5.97 1.59 -6.97
CA SER A 75 5.06 1.98 -8.06
C SER A 75 4.05 0.87 -8.33
N LEU A 76 2.90 1.26 -8.87
CA LEU A 76 1.85 0.30 -9.21
C LEU A 76 2.33 -0.72 -10.26
N GLY A 77 3.14 -0.27 -11.23
CA GLY A 77 3.75 -1.11 -12.24
C GLY A 77 4.69 -2.16 -11.66
N ARG A 78 5.44 -1.85 -10.60
CA ARG A 78 6.32 -2.84 -9.94
C ARG A 78 5.51 -3.95 -9.26
N LEU A 79 4.43 -3.59 -8.59
CA LEU A 79 3.50 -4.56 -7.97
C LEU A 79 2.80 -5.44 -9.02
N ARG A 80 2.29 -4.83 -10.09
CA ARG A 80 1.65 -5.56 -11.20
C ARG A 80 2.62 -6.48 -11.91
N SER A 81 3.87 -6.04 -12.14
CA SER A 81 4.92 -6.84 -12.75
C SER A 81 5.31 -8.05 -11.88
N ALA A 82 5.24 -7.91 -10.56
CA ALA A 82 5.40 -9.02 -9.61
C ALA A 82 4.13 -9.88 -9.46
N GLY A 83 3.07 -9.63 -10.26
CA GLY A 83 1.84 -10.41 -10.28
C GLY A 83 0.90 -10.16 -9.10
N PHE A 84 1.07 -9.06 -8.36
CA PHE A 84 0.14 -8.73 -7.27
C PHE A 84 -1.18 -8.19 -7.82
N ARG A 85 -2.29 -8.66 -7.24
CA ARG A 85 -3.64 -8.17 -7.56
C ARG A 85 -4.01 -7.04 -6.60
N ILE A 86 -4.18 -5.84 -7.16
CA ILE A 86 -4.64 -4.65 -6.42
C ILE A 86 -6.16 -4.50 -6.60
N VAL A 87 -6.89 -4.32 -5.50
CA VAL A 87 -8.32 -4.07 -5.48
C VAL A 87 -8.59 -2.81 -4.67
N GLN A 88 -9.37 -1.89 -5.22
CA GLN A 88 -9.88 -0.76 -4.45
C GLN A 88 -11.05 -1.26 -3.60
N GLU A 89 -10.98 -1.04 -2.29
CA GLU A 89 -12.09 -1.34 -1.42
C GLU A 89 -13.12 -0.22 -1.54
N ALA A 90 -14.33 -0.57 -1.96
CA ALA A 90 -15.43 0.36 -2.13
C ALA A 90 -16.36 0.30 -0.91
N ASN A 91 -15.81 0.45 0.29
CA ASN A 91 -16.61 0.51 1.51
C ASN A 91 -16.89 1.97 1.89
N GLU A 92 -18.12 2.23 2.33
CA GLU A 92 -18.51 3.54 2.87
C GLU A 92 -17.65 3.86 4.09
N GLY A 93 -16.74 4.83 3.96
CA GLY A 93 -15.88 5.31 5.05
C GLY A 93 -14.38 5.17 4.82
N GLU A 94 -13.95 4.38 3.83
CA GLU A 94 -12.53 4.31 3.47
C GLU A 94 -12.11 5.44 2.53
N SER A 95 -10.85 5.86 2.66
CA SER A 95 -10.27 6.89 1.80
C SER A 95 -10.23 6.40 0.35
N TYR A 96 -10.52 7.27 -0.61
CA TYR A 96 -10.49 6.92 -2.05
C TYR A 96 -9.13 6.34 -2.50
N CYS A 97 -8.06 6.65 -1.75
CA CYS A 97 -6.71 6.17 -2.02
C CYS A 97 -6.40 4.80 -1.42
N HIS A 98 -7.26 4.23 -0.57
CA HIS A 98 -7.05 2.94 0.11
C HIS A 98 -7.32 1.79 -0.87
N HIS A 99 -6.33 0.91 -1.01
CA HIS A 99 -6.42 -0.30 -1.81
C HIS A 99 -5.85 -1.49 -1.05
N HIS A 100 -6.29 -2.67 -1.42
CA HIS A 100 -5.78 -3.94 -0.92
C HIS A 100 -4.99 -4.69 -1.97
N VAL A 101 -3.86 -5.25 -1.53
CA VAL A 101 -3.10 -6.25 -2.28
C VAL A 101 -3.50 -7.61 -1.76
N TYR A 102 -4.04 -8.44 -2.66
CA TYR A 102 -4.52 -9.77 -2.33
C TYR A 102 -3.41 -10.82 -2.49
N PHE A 103 -3.30 -11.71 -1.51
CA PHE A 103 -2.44 -12.88 -1.53
C PHE A 103 -3.28 -14.13 -1.80
N GLU A 104 -2.90 -14.90 -2.82
CA GLU A 104 -3.57 -16.17 -3.09
C GLU A 104 -3.32 -17.17 -1.97
N GLU A 105 -4.37 -17.88 -1.55
CA GLU A 105 -4.27 -18.94 -0.57
C GLU A 105 -3.83 -20.27 -1.21
N PRO A 106 -2.92 -21.03 -0.57
CA PRO A 106 -2.28 -20.74 0.70
C PRO A 106 -1.20 -19.65 0.60
N VAL A 107 -1.21 -18.71 1.54
CA VAL A 107 -0.22 -17.61 1.58
C VAL A 107 1.15 -18.18 1.97
N THR A 108 2.14 -18.02 1.09
CA THR A 108 3.49 -18.58 1.28
C THR A 108 4.49 -17.53 1.74
N TYR A 109 5.49 -17.97 2.50
CA TYR A 109 6.60 -17.13 2.95
C TYR A 109 7.36 -16.47 1.77
N SER A 110 7.56 -17.22 0.67
CA SER A 110 8.20 -16.68 -0.54
C SER A 110 7.38 -15.56 -1.16
N ARG A 111 6.05 -15.68 -1.20
CA ARG A 111 5.18 -14.63 -1.73
C ARG A 111 5.22 -13.36 -0.90
N VAL A 112 5.30 -13.49 0.43
CA VAL A 112 5.49 -12.36 1.34
C VAL A 112 6.87 -11.70 1.16
N ARG A 113 7.90 -12.48 0.83
CA ARG A 113 9.23 -11.93 0.47
C ARG A 113 9.20 -11.12 -0.82
N GLU A 114 8.62 -11.66 -1.88
CA GLU A 114 8.44 -10.95 -3.15
C GLU A 114 7.68 -9.63 -2.97
N TRP A 115 6.67 -9.65 -2.09
CA TRP A 115 5.94 -8.45 -1.70
C TRP A 115 6.86 -7.38 -1.09
N ILE A 116 7.72 -7.76 -0.14
CA ILE A 116 8.67 -6.82 0.50
C ILE A 116 9.68 -6.28 -0.52
N GLU A 117 10.16 -7.13 -1.43
CA GLU A 117 11.11 -6.78 -2.48
C GLU A 117 10.54 -5.78 -3.51
N CYS A 118 9.20 -5.68 -3.60
CA CYS A 118 8.56 -4.64 -4.40
C CYS A 118 8.71 -3.24 -3.79
N PHE A 119 9.05 -3.09 -2.51
CA PHE A 119 9.16 -1.77 -1.88
C PHE A 119 10.59 -1.38 -1.61
N ASP A 120 10.88 -0.10 -1.83
CA ASP A 120 12.12 0.52 -1.40
C ASP A 120 12.20 0.54 0.15
N PRO A 121 13.41 0.67 0.74
CA PRO A 121 13.56 0.76 2.19
C PRO A 121 12.71 1.89 2.81
N PRO A 122 12.32 1.77 4.10
CA PRO A 122 11.45 2.76 4.72
C PRO A 122 12.08 4.15 4.77
N ILE A 123 11.31 5.15 4.36
CA ILE A 123 11.66 6.58 4.42
C ILE A 123 10.78 7.29 5.46
N PRO A 124 11.19 8.48 5.97
CA PRO A 124 10.30 9.30 6.79
C PRO A 124 9.02 9.67 6.03
N ASN A 125 7.85 9.52 6.66
CA ASN A 125 6.55 9.79 6.04
C ASN A 125 6.56 11.18 5.37
N PRO A 126 6.34 11.31 4.06
CA PRO A 126 6.53 12.56 3.34
C PRO A 126 5.50 13.64 3.71
N ASP A 127 4.39 13.29 4.36
CA ASP A 127 3.43 14.26 4.89
C ASP A 127 4.03 15.04 6.10
N PRO A 128 4.26 16.36 5.97
CA PRO A 128 4.82 17.17 7.04
C PRO A 128 3.93 17.24 8.28
N ASP A 129 2.61 17.16 8.14
CA ASP A 129 1.68 17.25 9.28
C ASP A 129 1.75 15.98 10.14
N ARG A 130 1.98 14.82 9.51
CA ARG A 130 2.19 13.54 10.21
C ARG A 130 3.55 13.48 10.88
N ARG A 131 4.59 14.10 10.30
CA ARG A 131 5.91 14.21 10.96
C ARG A 131 5.86 15.02 12.25
N ARG A 132 4.98 16.03 12.33
CA ARG A 132 4.84 16.92 13.50
C ARG A 132 4.05 16.33 14.66
N ARG A 133 3.32 15.22 14.43
CA ARG A 133 2.51 14.52 15.46
C ARG A 133 3.27 13.39 16.16
N ARG A 134 4.58 13.25 15.92
CA ARG A 134 5.47 12.30 16.61
C ARG A 134 6.03 12.86 17.90
#